data_AF-A0A2V1D4N2-F1
#
_entry.id   AF-A0A2V1D4N2-F1
#
_cell.length_a   1.000
_cell.length_b   1.000
_cell.length_c   1.000
_cell.angle_alpha   90.00
_cell.angle_beta   90.00
_cell.angle_gamma   90.00
#
_symmetry.space_group_name_H-M   'P 1'
#
loop_
_entity.id
_entity.type
_entity.pdbx_description
1 polymer ?
#
loop_
_entity_poly.entity_id
_entity_poly.type
_entity_poly.pdbx_seq_one_letter_code
_entity_poly.pdbx_strand_id
1 'polypeptide(L)'
;MSSNTTTQNCSSVDNTIGPYAGEHCRGDFDFTLFFGEVFLSIVPLALLLVIAPFRIVYLWRKQTKVSRSSLLFMKMITWVLLAALDLALLVLWASRRTSKHRAEIPSAALSFVGALVLGLLSYVEHIRSIRPSFLLNVYLLFTVVFDTARSRSYALDPDLDLISAVFPLRVGVKLFLVIIEAREKRNFLLAKFADCPPEASSGVYKRALFWWLNELFKKGYSNSLTVDDLFHLDKHLQSDYLHRTLGAAWDRGKFSSPVVVTCTSPHSLFAETLKRFKWPILAVVPPRLCLIAFNFCQPFLIHKAVTFSQQSVTTQTSNIGYGLIGAYILVFVGIAVSTGQYQHLTFRFITMMRGGLISMLYSKATDVALADADAASSITLMSADIERIITGMETGHEVWSNTLEIALAMYLLERQLGVACAIPIGVATVSLLGSLGATSLVMQRQALWLEAIERRIAATNAMLNSMKGVKMCGLTDVLRQDL
;
A
#
# COMPACT_ATOMS: atom_id res chain seq x y z
N MET A 1 25.53 -47.53 -15.10
CA MET A 1 26.78 -46.86 -14.65
C MET A 1 26.84 -45.41 -15.18
N SER A 2 25.74 -44.66 -15.08
CA SER A 2 25.55 -43.33 -15.68
C SER A 2 24.73 -42.38 -14.79
N SER A 3 24.73 -42.61 -13.47
CA SER A 3 23.94 -41.85 -12.49
C SER A 3 24.78 -40.95 -11.58
N ASN A 4 26.12 -40.93 -11.72
CA ASN A 4 27.02 -40.19 -10.81
C ASN A 4 27.58 -38.88 -11.40
N THR A 5 27.31 -38.56 -12.66
CA THR A 5 27.86 -37.36 -13.33
C THR A 5 26.93 -36.14 -13.32
N THR A 6 25.65 -36.28 -12.95
CA THR A 6 24.68 -35.16 -12.95
C THR A 6 24.63 -34.41 -11.62
N THR A 7 24.76 -35.10 -10.48
CA THR A 7 24.75 -34.47 -9.14
C THR A 7 26.01 -33.65 -8.85
N GLN A 8 27.14 -33.96 -9.50
CA GLN A 8 28.41 -33.26 -9.29
C GLN A 8 28.40 -31.80 -9.77
N ASN A 9 27.55 -31.43 -10.74
CA ASN A 9 27.50 -30.07 -11.28
C ASN A 9 26.64 -29.09 -10.45
N CYS A 10 25.68 -29.55 -9.66
CA CYS A 10 24.78 -28.64 -8.93
C CYS A 10 25.42 -28.05 -7.66
N SER A 11 26.26 -28.82 -6.99
CA SER A 11 26.96 -28.39 -5.77
C SER A 11 27.92 -27.21 -5.98
N SER A 12 28.50 -27.07 -7.18
CA SER A 12 29.39 -25.96 -7.54
C SER A 12 28.62 -24.68 -7.85
N VAL A 13 27.47 -24.81 -8.53
CA VAL A 13 26.57 -23.70 -8.89
C VAL A 13 25.80 -23.19 -7.67
N ASP A 14 25.49 -24.05 -6.70
CA ASP A 14 24.75 -23.69 -5.48
C ASP A 14 25.47 -22.67 -4.57
N ASN A 15 26.80 -22.52 -4.73
CA ASN A 15 27.59 -21.50 -4.01
C ASN A 15 27.69 -20.16 -4.77
N THR A 16 27.06 -20.05 -5.95
CA THR A 16 27.07 -18.82 -6.74
C THR A 16 25.94 -17.88 -6.29
N ILE A 17 26.13 -16.57 -6.54
CA ILE A 17 25.18 -15.52 -6.14
C ILE A 17 23.95 -15.49 -7.07
N GLY A 18 23.96 -16.23 -8.18
CA GLY A 18 22.91 -16.19 -9.19
C GLY A 18 21.57 -16.76 -8.70
N PRO A 19 20.42 -16.17 -9.07
CA PRO A 19 19.10 -16.67 -8.70
C PRO A 19 18.71 -17.97 -9.44
N TYR A 20 19.45 -18.40 -10.45
CA TYR A 20 19.10 -19.55 -11.29
C TYR A 20 20.15 -20.65 -11.14
N ALA A 21 19.71 -21.85 -10.74
CA ALA A 21 20.58 -23.00 -10.50
C ALA A 21 21.09 -23.72 -11.78
N GLY A 22 20.58 -23.35 -12.96
CA GLY A 22 21.00 -23.92 -14.26
C GLY A 22 20.04 -24.97 -14.83
N GLU A 23 20.19 -25.27 -16.13
CA GLU A 23 19.31 -26.15 -16.93
C GLU A 23 19.44 -27.66 -16.66
N HIS A 24 20.15 -28.06 -15.60
CA HIS A 24 20.35 -29.48 -15.25
C HIS A 24 20.23 -29.75 -13.73
N CYS A 25 19.79 -28.76 -12.95
CA CYS A 25 19.78 -28.82 -11.50
C CYS A 25 18.35 -28.68 -10.95
N ARG A 26 17.92 -29.64 -10.12
CA ARG A 26 16.62 -29.66 -9.42
C ARG A 26 15.42 -29.36 -10.33
N GLY A 27 15.41 -29.94 -11.54
CA GLY A 27 14.28 -29.82 -12.48
C GLY A 27 14.15 -28.45 -13.16
N ASP A 28 15.28 -27.74 -13.30
CA ASP A 28 15.51 -26.54 -14.13
C ASP A 28 14.70 -25.30 -13.76
N PHE A 29 13.98 -25.38 -12.64
CA PHE A 29 13.15 -24.31 -12.09
C PHE A 29 13.34 -24.26 -10.56
N ASP A 30 14.57 -23.94 -10.15
CA ASP A 30 14.92 -23.75 -8.75
C ASP A 30 15.99 -22.65 -8.56
N PHE A 31 16.00 -22.07 -7.37
CA PHE A 31 17.01 -21.10 -6.95
C PHE A 31 18.30 -21.81 -6.55
N THR A 32 19.44 -21.13 -6.66
CA THR A 32 20.66 -21.61 -5.99
C THR A 32 20.45 -21.61 -4.47
N LEU A 33 20.99 -22.60 -3.78
CA LEU A 33 20.84 -22.67 -2.31
C LEU A 33 21.39 -21.42 -1.63
N PHE A 34 22.54 -20.90 -2.07
CA PHE A 34 23.11 -19.67 -1.51
C PHE A 34 22.19 -18.46 -1.70
N PHE A 35 21.60 -18.29 -2.89
CA PHE A 35 20.65 -17.19 -3.13
C PHE A 35 19.40 -17.32 -2.25
N GLY A 36 18.86 -18.54 -2.15
CA GLY A 36 17.70 -18.83 -1.30
C GLY A 36 17.94 -18.50 0.16
N GLU A 37 19.09 -18.87 0.71
CA GLU A 37 19.43 -18.59 2.10
C GLU A 37 19.65 -17.09 2.37
N VAL A 38 20.42 -16.43 1.51
CA VAL A 38 20.80 -15.03 1.72
C VAL A 38 19.62 -14.10 1.48
N PHE A 39 19.00 -14.18 0.30
CA PHE A 39 17.99 -13.19 -0.10
C PHE A 39 16.59 -13.51 0.41
N LEU A 40 16.23 -14.80 0.53
CA LEU A 40 14.88 -15.18 0.95
C LEU A 40 14.77 -15.33 2.48
N SER A 41 15.88 -15.44 3.21
CA SER A 41 15.88 -15.60 4.67
C SER A 41 16.68 -14.54 5.43
N ILE A 42 17.98 -14.42 5.15
CA ILE A 42 18.87 -13.56 5.93
C ILE A 42 18.50 -12.09 5.76
N VAL A 43 18.32 -11.61 4.52
CA VAL A 43 18.05 -10.19 4.25
C VAL A 43 16.76 -9.69 4.90
N PRO A 44 15.58 -10.34 4.72
CA PRO A 44 14.35 -9.90 5.37
C PRO A 44 14.43 -9.94 6.90
N LEU A 45 15.10 -10.96 7.45
CA LEU A 45 15.20 -11.15 8.89
C LEU A 45 16.18 -10.18 9.54
N ALA A 46 17.33 -9.92 8.92
CA ALA A 46 18.33 -8.96 9.39
C ALA A 46 17.75 -7.54 9.44
N LEU A 47 17.03 -7.13 8.39
CA LEU A 47 16.37 -5.82 8.36
C LEU A 47 15.36 -5.67 9.51
N LEU A 48 14.61 -6.73 9.80
CA LEU A 48 13.66 -6.71 10.91
C LEU A 48 14.34 -6.75 12.28
N LEU A 49 15.41 -7.52 12.43
CA LEU A 49 16.19 -7.59 13.67
C LEU A 49 16.82 -6.24 14.03
N VAL A 50 17.17 -5.42 13.04
CA VAL A 50 17.62 -4.04 13.28
C VAL A 50 16.47 -3.16 13.78
N ILE A 51 15.26 -3.30 13.23
CA ILE A 51 14.10 -2.45 13.56
C ILE A 51 13.42 -2.87 14.87
N ALA A 52 13.36 -4.17 15.15
CA ALA A 52 12.67 -4.77 16.29
C ALA A 52 13.07 -4.17 17.66
N PRO A 53 14.36 -4.01 18.02
CA PRO A 53 14.73 -3.47 19.34
C PRO A 53 14.25 -2.03 19.54
N PHE A 54 14.40 -1.16 18.52
CA PHE A 54 13.88 0.22 18.60
C PHE A 54 12.37 0.23 18.81
N ARG A 55 11.66 -0.66 18.12
CA ARG A 55 10.21 -0.79 18.24
C ARG A 55 9.80 -1.30 19.63
N ILE A 56 10.50 -2.30 20.16
CA ILE A 56 10.28 -2.84 21.51
C ILE A 56 10.47 -1.73 22.54
N VAL A 57 11.58 -1.00 22.51
CA VAL A 57 11.88 0.10 23.44
C VAL A 57 10.82 1.20 23.36
N TYR A 58 10.40 1.57 22.15
CA TYR A 58 9.35 2.58 21.95
C TYR A 58 8.00 2.14 22.55
N LEU A 59 7.62 0.88 22.37
CA LEU A 59 6.36 0.35 22.87
C LEU A 59 6.37 0.07 24.37
N TRP A 60 7.54 -0.24 24.93
CA TRP A 60 7.68 -0.48 26.37
C TRP A 60 7.34 0.76 27.19
N ARG A 61 7.60 1.96 26.64
CA ARG A 61 7.24 3.24 27.26
C ARG A 61 5.75 3.58 27.20
N LYS A 62 4.94 2.86 26.42
CA LYS A 62 3.49 3.12 26.29
C LYS A 62 2.69 2.36 27.33
N GLN A 63 1.49 2.83 27.65
CA GLN A 63 0.56 2.14 28.55
C GLN A 63 0.05 0.81 27.98
N THR A 64 -0.31 -0.12 28.87
CA THR A 64 -1.00 -1.37 28.53
C THR A 64 -2.39 -1.07 28.00
N LYS A 65 -2.75 -1.66 26.85
CA LYS A 65 -4.03 -1.38 26.16
C LYS A 65 -4.95 -2.59 26.05
N VAL A 66 -4.38 -3.78 26.17
CA VAL A 66 -5.07 -5.07 26.00
C VAL A 66 -4.95 -5.86 27.31
N SER A 67 -6.04 -6.48 27.74
CA SER A 67 -6.03 -7.37 28.91
C SER A 67 -5.35 -8.70 28.58
N ARG A 68 -4.98 -9.50 29.60
CA ARG A 68 -4.46 -10.85 29.36
C ARG A 68 -5.54 -11.69 28.68
N SER A 69 -5.23 -12.25 27.51
CA SER A 69 -6.17 -13.01 26.69
C SER A 69 -5.61 -14.39 26.34
N SER A 70 -6.49 -15.35 26.03
CA SER A 70 -6.09 -16.67 25.51
C SER A 70 -5.33 -16.56 24.19
N LEU A 71 -5.62 -15.54 23.37
CA LEU A 71 -4.94 -15.26 22.11
C LEU A 71 -3.46 -14.93 22.33
N LEU A 72 -3.10 -14.21 23.40
CA LEU A 72 -1.70 -13.97 23.77
C LEU A 72 -0.98 -15.29 24.05
N PHE A 73 -1.61 -16.18 24.82
CA PHE A 73 -1.02 -17.47 25.17
C PHE A 73 -0.79 -18.35 23.93
N MET A 74 -1.77 -18.43 23.03
CA MET A 74 -1.62 -19.14 21.75
C MET A 74 -0.47 -18.56 20.92
N LYS A 75 -0.35 -17.23 20.82
CA LYS A 75 0.79 -16.57 20.12
C LYS A 75 2.13 -16.99 20.70
N MET A 76 2.27 -16.94 22.03
CA MET A 76 3.54 -17.28 22.68
C MET A 76 3.89 -18.75 22.50
N ILE A 77 2.92 -19.67 22.60
CA ILE A 77 3.16 -21.10 22.33
C ILE A 77 3.65 -21.31 20.90
N THR A 78 3.00 -20.69 19.91
CA THR A 78 3.39 -20.86 18.51
C THR A 78 4.78 -20.29 18.22
N TRP A 79 5.16 -19.16 18.84
CA TRP A 79 6.53 -18.63 18.75
C TRP A 79 7.57 -19.54 19.42
N VAL A 80 7.26 -20.11 20.58
CA VAL A 80 8.14 -21.07 21.25
C VAL A 80 8.30 -22.34 20.41
N LEU A 81 7.22 -22.84 19.82
CA LEU A 81 7.25 -23.99 18.92
C LEU A 81 8.10 -23.69 17.67
N LEU A 82 7.97 -22.49 17.09
CA LEU A 82 8.80 -22.06 15.97
C LEU A 82 10.29 -22.00 16.35
N ALA A 83 10.61 -21.42 17.51
CA ALA A 83 11.99 -21.35 18.01
C ALA A 83 12.57 -22.75 18.29
N ALA A 84 11.76 -23.70 18.79
CA ALA A 84 12.18 -25.08 19.00
C ALA A 84 12.50 -25.80 17.68
N LEU A 85 11.68 -25.59 16.64
CA LEU A 85 11.94 -26.13 15.30
C LEU A 85 13.17 -25.48 14.65
N ASP A 86 13.36 -24.17 14.80
CA ASP A 86 14.55 -23.47 14.32
C ASP A 86 15.82 -23.95 15.03
N LEU A 87 15.75 -24.24 16.34
CA LEU A 87 16.85 -24.84 17.09
C LEU A 87 17.16 -26.27 16.61
N ALA A 88 16.13 -27.09 16.38
CA ALA A 88 16.30 -28.42 15.85
C ALA A 88 16.98 -28.39 14.47
N LEU A 89 16.54 -27.52 13.57
CA LEU A 89 17.17 -27.32 12.26
C LEU A 89 18.62 -26.84 12.40
N LEU A 90 18.92 -25.91 13.31
CA LEU A 90 20.28 -25.46 13.56
C LEU A 90 21.20 -26.61 14.00
N VAL A 91 20.73 -27.48 14.90
CA VAL A 91 21.48 -28.67 15.34
C VAL A 91 21.70 -29.65 14.18
N LEU A 92 20.67 -29.86 13.35
CA LEU A 92 20.77 -30.72 12.17
C LEU A 92 21.81 -30.19 11.16
N TRP A 93 21.76 -28.89 10.85
CA TRP A 93 22.76 -28.24 9.99
C TRP A 93 24.17 -28.29 10.58
N ALA A 94 24.31 -28.15 11.92
CA ALA A 94 25.61 -28.22 12.58
C ALA A 94 26.22 -29.63 12.60
N SER A 95 25.38 -30.65 12.79
CA SER A 95 25.76 -32.07 12.88
C SER A 95 26.07 -32.74 11.53
N ARG A 96 25.72 -32.08 10.42
CA ARG A 96 25.95 -32.57 9.05
C ARG A 96 27.45 -32.68 8.75
N ARG A 97 27.86 -33.86 8.25
CA ARG A 97 29.26 -34.18 7.86
C ARG A 97 29.56 -33.99 6.38
N THR A 98 28.53 -33.86 5.53
CA THR A 98 28.68 -33.59 4.09
C THR A 98 28.99 -32.12 3.84
N SER A 99 29.33 -31.77 2.59
CA SER A 99 29.72 -30.42 2.16
C SER A 99 28.81 -29.34 2.75
N LYS A 100 29.38 -28.51 3.64
CA LYS A 100 28.68 -27.39 4.28
C LYS A 100 28.67 -26.21 3.32
N HIS A 101 27.50 -25.71 2.97
CA HIS A 101 27.42 -24.47 2.20
C HIS A 101 27.58 -23.27 3.14
N ARG A 102 28.18 -22.19 2.62
CA ARG A 102 28.62 -21.04 3.44
C ARG A 102 27.47 -20.28 4.14
N ALA A 103 26.25 -20.36 3.62
CA ALA A 103 25.10 -19.58 4.08
C ALA A 103 24.10 -20.35 4.96
N GLU A 104 24.18 -21.68 5.04
CA GLU A 104 23.18 -22.52 5.72
C GLU A 104 23.19 -22.34 7.24
N ILE A 105 24.37 -22.44 7.86
CA ILE A 105 24.52 -22.29 9.32
C ILE A 105 24.19 -20.85 9.78
N PRO A 106 24.71 -19.78 9.13
CA PRO A 106 24.33 -18.42 9.49
C PRO A 106 22.83 -18.16 9.35
N SER A 107 22.18 -18.70 8.32
CA SER A 107 20.74 -18.55 8.10
C SER A 107 19.90 -19.24 9.18
N ALA A 108 20.26 -20.48 9.53
CA ALA A 108 19.60 -21.23 10.61
C ALA A 108 19.81 -20.56 11.98
N ALA A 109 21.02 -20.10 12.27
CA ALA A 109 21.34 -19.40 13.51
C ALA A 109 20.57 -18.08 13.62
N LEU A 110 20.54 -17.29 12.53
CA LEU A 110 19.78 -16.05 12.50
C LEU A 110 18.29 -16.32 12.64
N SER A 111 17.74 -17.36 12.01
CA SER A 111 16.33 -17.75 12.15
C SER A 111 15.96 -18.05 13.59
N PHE A 112 16.79 -18.82 14.31
CA PHE A 112 16.58 -19.12 15.72
C PHE A 112 16.58 -17.86 16.59
N VAL A 113 17.59 -16.99 16.44
CA VAL A 113 17.66 -15.70 17.15
C VAL A 113 16.47 -14.81 16.77
N GLY A 114 16.10 -14.84 15.49
CA GLY A 114 14.93 -14.18 14.92
C GLY A 114 13.64 -14.58 15.61
N ALA A 115 13.39 -15.88 15.78
CA ALA A 115 12.18 -16.39 16.43
C ALA A 115 12.05 -15.89 17.89
N LEU A 116 13.16 -15.81 18.62
CA LEU A 116 13.17 -15.29 20.00
C LEU A 116 12.87 -13.78 20.06
N VAL A 117 13.57 -12.99 19.24
CA VAL A 117 13.41 -11.53 19.23
C VAL A 117 12.03 -11.13 18.70
N LEU A 118 11.56 -11.76 17.62
CA LEU A 118 10.25 -11.51 17.05
C LEU A 118 9.11 -12.02 17.95
N GLY A 119 9.32 -13.10 18.70
CA GLY A 119 8.42 -13.55 19.76
C GLY A 119 8.28 -12.51 20.87
N LEU A 120 9.38 -11.91 21.32
CA LEU A 120 9.33 -10.80 22.28
C LEU A 120 8.62 -9.57 21.70
N LEU A 121 8.88 -9.22 20.44
CA LEU A 121 8.18 -8.14 19.75
C LEU A 121 6.68 -8.42 19.67
N SER A 122 6.26 -9.64 19.32
CA SER A 122 4.85 -10.07 19.29
C SER A 122 4.19 -9.93 20.66
N TYR A 123 4.86 -10.32 21.74
CA TYR A 123 4.38 -10.15 23.12
C TYR A 123 4.12 -8.66 23.45
N VAL A 124 5.11 -7.81 23.23
CA VAL A 124 5.03 -6.37 23.55
C VAL A 124 3.96 -5.69 22.68
N GLU A 125 3.90 -6.01 21.39
CA GLU A 125 2.87 -5.49 20.48
C GLU A 125 1.48 -6.02 20.81
N HIS A 126 1.35 -7.24 21.32
CA HIS A 126 0.06 -7.76 21.76
C HIS A 126 -0.53 -6.89 22.86
N ILE A 127 0.25 -6.60 23.91
CA ILE A 127 -0.22 -5.92 25.13
C ILE A 127 -0.36 -4.40 24.94
N ARG A 128 0.54 -3.78 24.17
CA ARG A 128 0.69 -2.31 24.11
C ARG A 128 0.07 -1.67 22.86
N SER A 129 -0.31 -2.45 21.85
CA SER A 129 -0.93 -1.95 20.61
C SER A 129 -2.38 -2.43 20.44
N ILE A 130 -3.25 -1.50 20.04
CA ILE A 130 -4.66 -1.78 19.68
C ILE A 130 -4.70 -2.63 18.39
N ARG A 131 -3.84 -2.29 17.44
CA ARG A 131 -3.73 -2.98 16.15
C ARG A 131 -2.85 -4.23 16.27
N PRO A 132 -3.15 -5.30 15.52
CA PRO A 132 -2.19 -6.34 15.21
C PRO A 132 -0.90 -5.76 14.59
N SER A 133 0.22 -6.44 14.77
CA SER A 133 1.52 -5.94 14.30
C SER A 133 1.58 -5.82 12.78
N PHE A 134 1.79 -4.61 12.25
CA PHE A 134 1.98 -4.45 10.81
C PHE A 134 3.27 -5.12 10.33
N LEU A 135 4.37 -4.86 11.02
CA LEU A 135 5.70 -5.35 10.65
C LEU A 135 5.76 -6.88 10.66
N LEU A 136 5.22 -7.51 11.70
CA LEU A 136 5.26 -8.96 11.86
C LEU A 136 4.38 -9.67 10.84
N ASN A 137 3.16 -9.18 10.60
CA ASN A 137 2.25 -9.79 9.62
C ASN A 137 2.80 -9.67 8.19
N VAL A 138 3.37 -8.53 7.81
CA VAL A 138 4.00 -8.36 6.49
C VAL A 138 5.20 -9.30 6.34
N TYR A 139 6.08 -9.37 7.33
CA TYR A 139 7.22 -10.28 7.30
C TYR A 139 6.81 -11.74 7.23
N LEU A 140 5.88 -12.18 8.07
CA LEU A 140 5.43 -13.56 8.09
C LEU A 140 4.73 -13.93 6.76
N LEU A 141 3.94 -13.02 6.16
CA LEU A 141 3.32 -13.24 4.86
C LEU A 141 4.35 -13.54 3.77
N PHE A 142 5.33 -12.65 3.59
CA PHE A 142 6.33 -12.82 2.55
C PHE A 142 7.25 -14.00 2.82
N THR A 143 7.69 -14.16 4.07
CA THR A 143 8.64 -15.23 4.39
C THR A 143 8.01 -16.62 4.43
N VAL A 144 6.70 -16.77 4.63
CA VAL A 144 6.02 -18.07 4.43
C VAL A 144 6.07 -18.50 2.96
N VAL A 145 5.86 -17.58 2.01
CA VAL A 145 6.00 -17.87 0.57
C VAL A 145 7.44 -18.29 0.25
N PHE A 146 8.41 -17.55 0.77
CA PHE A 146 9.84 -17.83 0.60
C PHE A 146 10.29 -19.15 1.22
N ASP A 147 9.85 -19.44 2.44
CA ASP A 147 10.15 -20.71 3.10
C ASP A 147 9.44 -21.87 2.39
N THR A 148 8.27 -21.66 1.79
CA THR A 148 7.62 -22.71 0.97
C THR A 148 8.46 -23.04 -0.27
N ALA A 149 9.03 -22.03 -0.94
CA ALA A 149 9.98 -22.25 -2.04
C ALA A 149 11.22 -23.02 -1.58
N ARG A 150 11.84 -22.62 -0.46
CA ARG A 150 13.00 -23.33 0.13
C ARG A 150 12.67 -24.76 0.54
N SER A 151 11.49 -25.00 1.09
CA SER A 151 11.02 -26.34 1.47
C SER A 151 10.98 -27.27 0.27
N ARG A 152 10.57 -26.77 -0.90
CA ARG A 152 10.60 -27.54 -2.15
C ARG A 152 12.04 -27.80 -2.58
N SER A 153 12.92 -26.80 -2.53
CA SER A 153 14.34 -26.97 -2.92
C SER A 153 15.05 -28.03 -2.06
N TYR A 154 14.79 -28.09 -0.74
CA TYR A 154 15.34 -29.14 0.12
C TYR A 154 14.73 -30.51 -0.12
N ALA A 155 13.46 -30.58 -0.51
CA ALA A 155 12.81 -31.85 -0.82
C ALA A 155 13.30 -32.49 -2.13
N LEU A 156 13.88 -31.68 -3.03
CA LEU A 156 14.47 -32.16 -4.28
C LEU A 156 15.92 -32.61 -4.13
N ASP A 157 16.53 -32.39 -2.96
CA ASP A 157 17.91 -32.77 -2.69
C ASP A 157 17.97 -34.06 -1.85
N PRO A 158 18.45 -35.18 -2.41
CA PRO A 158 18.49 -36.47 -1.72
C PRO A 158 19.46 -36.48 -0.52
N ASP A 159 20.39 -35.54 -0.43
CA ASP A 159 21.34 -35.47 0.70
C ASP A 159 20.75 -34.76 1.94
N LEU A 160 19.46 -34.38 1.89
CA LEU A 160 18.77 -33.56 2.89
C LEU A 160 17.53 -34.22 3.52
N ASP A 161 17.33 -35.53 3.40
CA ASP A 161 16.11 -36.25 3.83
C ASP A 161 15.54 -35.83 5.20
N LEU A 162 16.39 -35.78 6.24
CA LEU A 162 15.93 -35.46 7.60
C LEU A 162 15.61 -33.95 7.78
N ILE A 163 16.29 -33.07 7.04
CA ILE A 163 16.00 -31.63 7.02
C ILE A 163 14.73 -31.36 6.20
N SER A 164 14.59 -32.05 5.07
CA SER A 164 13.41 -32.04 4.20
C SER A 164 12.14 -32.51 4.94
N ALA A 165 12.25 -33.40 5.91
CA ALA A 165 11.10 -33.81 6.74
C ALA A 165 10.71 -32.75 7.79
N VAL A 166 11.67 -32.07 8.42
CA VAL A 166 11.42 -31.12 9.51
C VAL A 166 11.04 -29.72 9.00
N PHE A 167 11.58 -29.30 7.86
CA PHE A 167 11.37 -27.96 7.32
C PHE A 167 9.91 -27.64 6.93
N PRO A 168 9.12 -28.55 6.31
CA PRO A 168 7.70 -28.34 6.06
C PRO A 168 6.89 -28.14 7.34
N LEU A 169 7.24 -28.83 8.44
CA LEU A 169 6.59 -28.65 9.73
C LEU A 169 6.81 -27.22 10.25
N ARG A 170 8.03 -26.69 10.12
CA ARG A 170 8.34 -25.28 10.42
C ARG A 170 7.49 -24.33 9.57
N VAL A 171 7.34 -24.58 8.27
CA VAL A 171 6.49 -23.78 7.37
C VAL A 171 5.03 -23.82 7.84
N GLY A 172 4.52 -25.00 8.22
CA GLY A 172 3.16 -25.16 8.75
C GLY A 172 2.91 -24.37 10.03
N VAL A 173 3.86 -24.41 10.99
CA VAL A 173 3.79 -23.62 12.22
C VAL A 173 3.82 -22.12 11.91
N LYS A 174 4.64 -21.70 10.95
CA LYS A 174 4.73 -20.30 10.52
C LYS A 174 3.46 -19.83 9.81
N LEU A 175 2.83 -20.68 9.00
CA LEU A 175 1.52 -20.40 8.39
C LEU A 175 0.42 -20.24 9.45
N PHE A 176 0.42 -21.10 10.46
CA PHE A 176 -0.49 -20.96 11.60
C PHE A 176 -0.25 -19.65 12.37
N LEU A 177 1.01 -19.27 12.53
CA LEU A 177 1.40 -18.01 13.16
C LEU A 177 0.91 -16.79 12.38
N VAL A 178 0.92 -16.81 11.04
CA VAL A 178 0.32 -15.76 10.19
C VAL A 178 -1.16 -15.57 10.56
N ILE A 179 -1.92 -16.66 10.67
CA ILE A 179 -3.36 -16.62 10.95
C ILE A 179 -3.63 -16.09 12.37
N ILE A 180 -2.85 -16.54 13.36
CA ILE A 180 -3.00 -16.06 14.74
C ILE A 180 -2.58 -14.60 14.87
N GLU A 181 -1.48 -14.19 14.25
CA GLU A 181 -0.97 -12.83 14.33
C GLU A 181 -1.89 -11.83 13.61
N ALA A 182 -2.62 -12.30 12.59
CA ALA A 182 -3.66 -11.56 11.87
C ALA A 182 -4.91 -11.25 12.70
N ARG A 183 -5.21 -12.06 13.73
CA ARG A 183 -6.48 -11.96 14.47
C ARG A 183 -6.60 -10.62 15.20
N GLU A 184 -7.76 -10.01 15.06
CA GLU A 184 -8.10 -8.75 15.73
C GLU A 184 -8.26 -8.95 17.23
N LYS A 185 -7.94 -7.89 17.98
CA LYS A 185 -7.97 -7.89 19.45
C LYS A 185 -9.19 -7.18 20.03
N ARG A 186 -10.20 -6.83 19.20
CA ARG A 186 -11.31 -5.93 19.58
C ARG A 186 -12.00 -6.35 20.89
N ASN A 187 -12.23 -7.65 21.06
CA ASN A 187 -12.90 -8.21 22.23
C ASN A 187 -12.07 -8.18 23.52
N PHE A 188 -10.75 -7.94 23.42
CA PHE A 188 -9.81 -7.95 24.56
C PHE A 188 -9.25 -6.54 24.87
N LEU A 189 -9.77 -5.50 24.21
CA LEU A 189 -9.39 -4.12 24.48
C LEU A 189 -9.96 -3.67 25.84
N LEU A 190 -9.17 -2.91 26.59
CA LEU A 190 -9.68 -2.23 27.78
C LEU A 190 -10.80 -1.25 27.39
N ALA A 191 -11.81 -1.06 28.25
CA ALA A 191 -13.00 -0.24 27.99
C ALA A 191 -12.67 1.15 27.43
N LYS A 192 -11.60 1.79 27.92
CA LYS A 192 -11.10 3.09 27.45
C LYS A 192 -10.71 3.14 25.96
N PHE A 193 -10.48 1.99 25.33
CA PHE A 193 -10.07 1.86 23.92
C PHE A 193 -11.08 1.07 23.08
N ALA A 194 -12.26 0.74 23.62
CA ALA A 194 -13.28 -0.04 22.93
C ALA A 194 -13.94 0.73 21.77
N ASP A 195 -14.08 2.05 21.90
CA ASP A 195 -14.77 2.94 20.93
C ASP A 195 -13.92 3.29 19.69
N CYS A 196 -12.90 2.50 19.38
CA CYS A 196 -12.10 2.72 18.17
C CYS A 196 -12.85 2.23 16.93
N PRO A 197 -12.74 2.93 15.79
CA PRO A 197 -13.36 2.46 14.55
C PRO A 197 -12.78 1.12 14.11
N PRO A 198 -13.56 0.31 13.38
CA PRO A 198 -13.13 -1.02 12.93
C PRO A 198 -11.83 -0.94 12.14
N GLU A 199 -11.69 0.01 11.21
CA GLU A 199 -10.45 0.25 10.44
C GLU A 199 -9.22 0.43 11.36
N ALA A 200 -9.38 1.12 12.49
CA ALA A 200 -8.31 1.37 13.44
C ALA A 200 -7.97 0.18 14.33
N SER A 201 -8.84 -0.83 14.41
CA SER A 201 -8.58 -2.09 15.13
C SER A 201 -8.16 -3.23 14.19
N SER A 202 -8.45 -3.10 12.90
CA SER A 202 -8.22 -4.14 11.91
C SER A 202 -6.74 -4.37 11.60
N GLY A 203 -6.42 -5.66 11.43
CA GLY A 203 -5.10 -6.12 11.00
C GLY A 203 -4.79 -5.76 9.54
N VAL A 204 -3.57 -6.08 9.11
CA VAL A 204 -3.08 -5.74 7.77
C VAL A 204 -3.95 -6.34 6.67
N TYR A 205 -4.32 -7.62 6.79
CA TYR A 205 -5.10 -8.33 5.77
C TYR A 205 -6.52 -7.78 5.61
N LYS A 206 -7.23 -7.55 6.72
CA LYS A 206 -8.58 -6.97 6.69
C LYS A 206 -8.59 -5.54 6.13
N ARG A 207 -7.52 -4.76 6.37
CA ARG A 207 -7.36 -3.42 5.76
C ARG A 207 -6.96 -3.50 4.30
N ALA A 208 -6.09 -4.44 3.93
CA ALA A 208 -5.66 -4.68 2.55
C ALA A 208 -6.84 -5.04 1.64
N LEU A 209 -7.73 -5.90 2.13
CA LEU A 209 -8.91 -6.39 1.40
C LEU A 209 -10.19 -5.60 1.70
N PHE A 210 -10.13 -4.52 2.47
CA PHE A 210 -11.30 -3.75 2.92
C PHE A 210 -12.40 -4.59 3.59
N TRP A 211 -12.04 -5.73 4.17
CA TRP A 211 -12.99 -6.69 4.74
C TRP A 211 -13.78 -6.10 5.92
N TRP A 212 -13.22 -5.10 6.61
CA TRP A 212 -13.90 -4.40 7.71
C TRP A 212 -15.16 -3.65 7.26
N LEU A 213 -15.28 -3.33 5.97
CA LEU A 213 -16.44 -2.63 5.40
C LEU A 213 -17.62 -3.57 5.15
N ASN A 214 -17.39 -4.89 5.09
CA ASN A 214 -18.45 -5.88 4.85
C ASN A 214 -19.55 -5.86 5.92
N GLU A 215 -19.22 -5.51 7.16
CA GLU A 215 -20.22 -5.31 8.23
C GLU A 215 -21.22 -4.19 7.86
N LEU A 216 -20.71 -3.07 7.34
CA LEU A 216 -21.53 -1.94 6.91
C LEU A 216 -22.35 -2.27 5.66
N PHE A 217 -21.73 -2.95 4.68
CA PHE A 217 -22.44 -3.37 3.46
C PHE A 217 -23.57 -4.35 3.74
N LYS A 218 -23.38 -5.30 4.66
CA LYS A 218 -24.46 -6.19 5.09
C LYS A 218 -25.60 -5.42 5.76
N LYS A 219 -25.28 -4.45 6.62
CA LYS A 219 -26.29 -3.61 7.26
C LYS A 219 -27.07 -2.76 6.26
N GLY A 220 -26.37 -2.17 5.27
CA GLY A 220 -26.97 -1.38 4.19
C GLY A 220 -27.75 -2.20 3.17
N TYR A 221 -27.47 -3.50 3.04
CA TYR A 221 -28.27 -4.40 2.22
C TYR A 221 -29.65 -4.68 2.83
N SER A 222 -29.73 -4.76 4.17
CA SER A 222 -30.98 -5.06 4.87
C SER A 222 -31.76 -3.81 5.31
N ASN A 223 -31.09 -2.70 5.60
CA ASN A 223 -31.68 -1.49 6.16
C ASN A 223 -31.16 -0.23 5.45
N SER A 224 -31.96 0.84 5.46
CA SER A 224 -31.48 2.17 5.04
C SER A 224 -30.47 2.69 6.07
N LEU A 225 -29.29 3.10 5.61
CA LEU A 225 -28.22 3.58 6.48
C LEU A 225 -28.52 5.02 6.95
N THR A 226 -28.49 5.21 8.27
CA THR A 226 -28.54 6.52 8.92
C THR A 226 -27.14 6.96 9.38
N VAL A 227 -26.96 8.23 9.73
CA VAL A 227 -25.66 8.76 10.21
C VAL A 227 -25.16 8.01 11.45
N ASP A 228 -26.07 7.57 12.31
CA ASP A 228 -25.73 6.81 13.54
C ASP A 228 -25.24 5.38 13.24
N ASP A 229 -25.53 4.86 12.05
CA ASP A 229 -25.08 3.53 11.61
C ASP A 229 -23.64 3.55 11.08
N LEU A 230 -23.09 4.74 10.79
CA LEU A 230 -21.73 4.90 10.27
C LEU A 230 -20.69 4.77 11.38
N PHE A 231 -19.50 4.33 10.99
CA PHE A 231 -18.37 4.26 11.91
C PHE A 231 -17.89 5.65 12.31
N HIS A 232 -17.45 5.77 13.56
CA HIS A 232 -16.83 7.00 14.04
C HIS A 232 -15.52 7.27 13.30
N LEU A 233 -15.20 8.54 13.07
CA LEU A 233 -13.95 8.90 12.39
C LEU A 233 -12.73 8.52 13.23
N ASP A 234 -11.68 8.04 12.56
CA ASP A 234 -10.39 7.84 13.22
C ASP A 234 -9.86 9.17 13.77
N LYS A 235 -9.17 9.13 14.92
CA LYS A 235 -8.68 10.31 15.64
C LYS A 235 -7.83 11.24 14.77
N HIS A 236 -7.10 10.69 13.81
CA HIS A 236 -6.25 11.45 12.90
C HIS A 236 -7.03 12.18 11.79
N LEU A 237 -8.27 11.78 11.53
CA LEU A 237 -9.18 12.40 10.55
C LEU A 237 -10.14 13.40 11.20
N GLN A 238 -10.21 13.45 12.52
CA GLN A 238 -11.08 14.37 13.25
C GLN A 238 -10.63 15.83 13.05
N SER A 239 -11.60 16.69 12.73
CA SER A 239 -11.38 18.12 12.49
C SER A 239 -10.68 18.82 13.67
N ASP A 240 -11.02 18.50 14.91
CA ASP A 240 -10.37 19.08 16.09
C ASP A 240 -8.86 18.81 16.14
N TYR A 241 -8.48 17.56 15.85
CA TYR A 241 -7.07 17.18 15.82
C TYR A 241 -6.34 17.86 14.67
N LEU A 242 -6.96 17.91 13.48
CA LEU A 242 -6.39 18.53 12.29
C LEU A 242 -6.23 20.05 12.47
N HIS A 243 -7.25 20.72 13.01
CA HIS A 243 -7.25 22.14 13.32
C HIS A 243 -6.13 22.50 14.29
N ARG A 244 -6.03 21.81 15.44
CA ARG A 244 -4.92 22.05 16.40
C ARG A 244 -3.56 21.80 15.77
N THR A 245 -3.46 20.77 14.93
CA THR A 245 -2.21 20.35 14.31
C THR A 245 -1.71 21.36 13.28
N LEU A 246 -2.59 21.82 12.38
CA LEU A 246 -2.26 22.80 11.36
C LEU A 246 -2.21 24.23 11.91
N GLY A 247 -3.15 24.60 12.79
CA GLY A 247 -3.16 25.90 13.46
C GLY A 247 -1.86 26.15 14.23
N ALA A 248 -1.42 25.19 15.05
CA ALA A 248 -0.15 25.31 15.76
C ALA A 248 1.07 25.34 14.82
N ALA A 249 0.99 24.74 13.63
CA ALA A 249 2.07 24.84 12.63
C ALA A 249 2.08 26.22 11.96
N TRP A 250 0.90 26.73 11.61
CA TRP A 250 0.70 28.05 11.04
C TRP A 250 1.18 29.16 11.99
N ASP A 251 0.81 29.08 13.26
CA ASP A 251 1.22 30.08 14.24
C ASP A 251 2.72 30.03 14.53
N ARG A 252 3.33 28.84 14.64
CA ARG A 252 4.79 28.72 14.74
C ARG A 252 5.52 29.32 13.53
N GLY A 253 4.97 29.17 12.32
CA GLY A 253 5.49 29.77 11.11
C GLY A 253 5.51 31.30 11.15
N LYS A 254 4.55 31.92 11.87
CA LYS A 254 4.52 33.37 12.10
C LYS A 254 5.60 33.84 13.08
N PHE A 255 5.94 33.03 14.09
CA PHE A 255 6.87 33.42 15.17
C PHE A 255 8.34 33.03 14.94
N SER A 256 8.64 32.12 14.02
CA SER A 256 10.01 31.61 13.80
C SER A 256 10.88 32.47 12.88
N SER A 257 10.34 33.55 12.30
CA SER A 257 11.10 34.57 11.58
C SER A 257 11.21 35.84 12.45
N PRO A 258 12.42 36.29 12.84
CA PRO A 258 12.63 37.44 13.72
C PRO A 258 12.49 38.79 12.99
N VAL A 259 11.66 38.84 11.95
CA VAL A 259 11.32 40.08 11.27
C VAL A 259 9.81 40.07 11.10
N VAL A 260 9.16 41.02 11.76
CA VAL A 260 7.78 41.43 11.51
C VAL A 260 7.73 41.95 10.08
N VAL A 261 7.61 41.05 9.10
CA VAL A 261 7.36 41.39 7.70
C VAL A 261 5.96 40.93 7.37
N THR A 262 5.09 41.91 7.22
CA THR A 262 3.99 41.91 6.26
C THR A 262 4.49 41.43 4.90
N CYS A 263 4.57 40.12 4.68
CA CYS A 263 4.68 39.43 3.38
C CYS A 263 4.69 37.92 3.63
N THR A 264 3.52 37.37 3.95
CA THR A 264 3.27 35.94 3.82
C THR A 264 3.54 35.57 2.37
N SER A 265 4.63 34.84 2.08
CA SER A 265 4.84 34.34 0.71
C SER A 265 3.56 33.60 0.25
N PRO A 266 3.13 33.74 -1.02
CA PRO A 266 1.85 33.20 -1.49
C PRO A 266 1.72 31.68 -1.31
N HIS A 267 2.83 30.98 -1.04
CA HIS A 267 2.90 29.54 -0.90
C HIS A 267 3.15 29.06 0.54
N SER A 268 3.19 29.95 1.54
CA SER A 268 3.53 29.59 2.92
C SER A 268 2.55 28.58 3.52
N LEU A 269 1.24 28.77 3.32
CA LEU A 269 0.20 27.88 3.85
C LEU A 269 0.32 26.48 3.24
N PHE A 270 0.53 26.43 1.92
CA PHE A 270 0.72 25.18 1.19
C PHE A 270 1.97 24.44 1.69
N ALA A 271 3.10 25.14 1.81
CA ALA A 271 4.36 24.55 2.28
C ALA A 271 4.25 24.01 3.71
N GLU A 272 3.66 24.76 4.64
CA GLU A 272 3.50 24.30 6.03
C GLU A 272 2.53 23.11 6.14
N THR A 273 1.47 23.12 5.34
CA THR A 273 0.50 22.02 5.29
C THR A 273 1.16 20.74 4.75
N LEU A 274 1.93 20.83 3.66
CA LEU A 274 2.70 19.70 3.12
C LEU A 274 3.76 19.18 4.09
N LYS A 275 4.53 20.08 4.72
CA LYS A 275 5.52 19.71 5.75
C LYS A 275 4.87 18.95 6.89
N ARG A 276 3.67 19.36 7.31
CA ARG A 276 2.98 18.71 8.43
C ARG A 276 2.40 17.36 8.04
N PHE A 277 1.87 17.22 6.83
CA PHE A 277 1.33 15.97 6.31
C PHE A 277 2.32 15.12 5.51
N LYS A 278 3.63 15.37 5.64
CA LYS A 278 4.68 14.62 4.93
C LYS A 278 4.62 13.10 5.14
N TRP A 279 4.21 12.64 6.33
CA TRP A 279 4.12 11.22 6.64
C TRP A 279 2.93 10.54 5.94
N PRO A 280 1.70 11.09 6.00
CA PRO A 280 0.61 10.66 5.12
C PRO A 280 0.98 10.63 3.63
N ILE A 281 1.63 11.68 3.12
CA ILE A 281 2.03 11.78 1.71
C ILE A 281 3.05 10.68 1.35
N LEU A 282 4.08 10.50 2.19
CA LEU A 282 5.11 9.50 1.97
C LEU A 282 4.57 8.06 2.08
N ALA A 283 3.51 7.84 2.87
CA ALA A 283 2.89 6.53 3.01
C ALA A 283 2.23 6.03 1.71
N VAL A 284 1.87 6.93 0.79
CA VAL A 284 1.28 6.61 -0.53
C VAL A 284 2.33 6.08 -1.51
N VAL A 285 3.59 6.47 -1.35
CA VAL A 285 4.68 6.14 -2.29
C VAL A 285 4.94 4.62 -2.40
N PRO A 286 5.10 3.85 -1.29
CA PRO A 286 5.35 2.41 -1.38
C PRO A 286 4.29 1.61 -2.15
N PRO A 287 2.97 1.71 -1.88
CA PRO A 287 1.98 0.96 -2.65
C PRO A 287 1.91 1.40 -4.12
N ARG A 288 2.16 2.69 -4.43
CA ARG A 288 2.22 3.14 -5.83
C ARG A 288 3.43 2.57 -6.56
N LEU A 289 4.60 2.51 -5.93
CA LEU A 289 5.80 1.85 -6.50
C LEU A 289 5.58 0.34 -6.71
N CYS A 290 4.92 -0.34 -5.76
CA CYS A 290 4.55 -1.75 -5.94
C CYS A 290 3.60 -1.94 -7.14
N LEU A 291 2.60 -1.07 -7.31
CA LEU A 291 1.69 -1.11 -8.45
C LEU A 291 2.45 -0.96 -9.78
N ILE A 292 3.39 -0.01 -9.86
CA ILE A 292 4.24 0.17 -11.05
C ILE A 292 5.02 -1.12 -11.33
N ALA A 293 5.67 -1.70 -10.31
CA ALA A 293 6.43 -2.93 -10.46
C ALA A 293 5.56 -4.08 -11.00
N PHE A 294 4.36 -4.29 -10.45
CA PHE A 294 3.45 -5.34 -10.93
C PHE A 294 2.92 -5.08 -12.34
N ASN A 295 2.63 -3.83 -12.70
CA ASN A 295 2.21 -3.48 -14.07
C ASN A 295 3.31 -3.80 -15.08
N PHE A 296 4.58 -3.49 -14.77
CA PHE A 296 5.69 -3.84 -15.64
C PHE A 296 5.98 -5.35 -15.67
N CYS A 297 5.60 -6.12 -14.65
CA CYS A 297 5.70 -7.59 -14.72
C CYS A 297 4.79 -8.21 -15.79
N GLN A 298 3.64 -7.60 -16.11
CA GLN A 298 2.68 -8.14 -17.08
C GLN A 298 3.26 -8.44 -18.47
N PRO A 299 3.96 -7.53 -19.17
CA PRO A 299 4.54 -7.82 -20.48
C PRO A 299 5.60 -8.94 -20.43
N PHE A 300 6.39 -9.03 -19.36
CA PHE A 300 7.34 -10.13 -19.20
C PHE A 300 6.65 -11.48 -19.01
N LEU A 301 5.55 -11.51 -18.25
CA LEU A 301 4.74 -12.72 -18.09
C LEU A 301 4.10 -13.14 -19.41
N ILE A 302 3.55 -12.20 -20.19
CA ILE A 302 2.98 -12.48 -21.50
C ILE A 302 4.05 -13.03 -22.44
N HIS A 303 5.22 -12.40 -22.52
CA HIS A 303 6.33 -12.90 -23.35
C HIS A 303 6.71 -14.32 -22.95
N LYS A 304 6.89 -14.60 -21.65
CA LYS A 304 7.21 -15.95 -21.16
C LYS A 304 6.09 -16.95 -21.42
N ALA A 305 4.82 -16.55 -21.30
CA ALA A 305 3.67 -17.39 -21.60
C ALA A 305 3.60 -17.76 -23.09
N VAL A 306 3.88 -16.79 -23.98
CA VAL A 306 3.92 -17.03 -25.44
C VAL A 306 5.08 -17.96 -25.80
N THR A 307 6.28 -17.72 -25.28
CA THR A 307 7.42 -18.62 -25.50
C THR A 307 7.13 -20.03 -24.95
N PHE A 308 6.51 -20.12 -23.78
CA PHE A 308 6.12 -21.39 -23.17
C PHE A 308 5.12 -22.16 -24.04
N SER A 309 4.14 -21.47 -24.63
CA SER A 309 3.13 -22.08 -25.51
C SER A 309 3.71 -22.66 -26.80
N GLN A 310 4.93 -22.27 -27.20
CA GLN A 310 5.60 -22.76 -28.41
C GLN A 310 6.49 -23.98 -28.14
N GLN A 311 6.72 -24.35 -26.87
CA GLN A 311 7.58 -25.47 -26.48
C GLN A 311 6.82 -26.80 -26.43
N SER A 312 7.53 -27.91 -26.65
CA SER A 312 6.95 -29.26 -26.53
C SER A 312 6.69 -29.65 -25.06
N VAL A 313 5.65 -30.45 -24.84
CA VAL A 313 5.26 -30.91 -23.49
C VAL A 313 6.29 -31.91 -22.98
N THR A 314 7.04 -31.50 -21.95
CA THR A 314 8.06 -32.28 -21.24
C THR A 314 7.81 -32.09 -19.73
N THR A 315 8.29 -33.01 -18.89
CA THR A 315 8.18 -32.89 -17.42
C THR A 315 8.79 -31.58 -16.90
N GLN A 316 9.87 -31.09 -17.52
CA GLN A 316 10.50 -29.80 -17.22
C GLN A 316 9.61 -28.60 -17.58
N THR A 317 8.98 -28.62 -18.76
CA THR A 317 8.09 -27.53 -19.19
C THR A 317 6.83 -27.48 -18.31
N SER A 318 6.32 -28.62 -17.83
CA SER A 318 5.21 -28.64 -16.86
C SER A 318 5.52 -27.87 -15.56
N ASN A 319 6.73 -28.01 -14.99
CA ASN A 319 7.15 -27.28 -13.80
C ASN A 319 7.21 -25.76 -14.01
N ILE A 320 7.68 -25.33 -15.19
CA ILE A 320 7.69 -23.91 -15.59
C ILE A 320 6.25 -23.38 -15.68
N GLY A 321 5.32 -24.20 -16.20
CA GLY A 321 3.89 -23.87 -16.28
C GLY A 321 3.26 -23.59 -14.90
N TYR A 322 3.52 -24.42 -13.89
CA TYR A 322 3.05 -24.17 -12.52
C TYR A 322 3.64 -22.89 -11.93
N GLY A 323 4.93 -22.63 -12.17
CA GLY A 323 5.58 -21.38 -11.77
C GLY A 323 4.93 -20.15 -12.42
N LEU A 324 4.59 -20.26 -13.71
CA LEU A 324 3.92 -19.20 -14.47
C LEU A 324 2.52 -18.90 -13.93
N ILE A 325 1.73 -19.93 -13.60
CA ILE A 325 0.41 -19.77 -12.96
C ILE A 325 0.54 -19.01 -11.62
N GLY A 326 1.50 -19.43 -10.78
CA GLY A 326 1.77 -18.76 -9.51
C GLY A 326 2.18 -17.30 -9.69
N ALA A 327 3.01 -17.00 -10.68
CA ALA A 327 3.44 -15.65 -11.00
C ALA A 327 2.27 -14.76 -11.48
N TYR A 328 1.36 -15.28 -12.31
CA TYR A 328 0.16 -14.57 -12.73
C TYR A 328 -0.76 -14.25 -11.54
N ILE A 329 -1.02 -15.23 -10.66
CA ILE A 329 -1.82 -15.01 -9.46
C ILE A 329 -1.19 -13.92 -8.58
N LEU A 330 0.12 -14.00 -8.34
CA LEU A 330 0.85 -13.02 -7.53
C LEU A 330 0.78 -11.63 -8.13
N VAL A 331 0.99 -11.48 -9.43
CA VAL A 331 0.98 -10.17 -10.11
C VAL A 331 -0.42 -9.56 -10.10
N PHE A 332 -1.47 -10.31 -10.46
CA PHE A 332 -2.83 -9.77 -10.49
C PHE A 332 -3.38 -9.45 -9.10
N VAL A 333 -3.14 -10.32 -8.10
CA VAL A 333 -3.49 -10.02 -6.69
C VAL A 333 -2.69 -8.83 -6.20
N GLY A 334 -1.40 -8.75 -6.55
CA GLY A 334 -0.51 -7.63 -6.23
C GLY A 334 -1.03 -6.30 -6.79
N ILE A 335 -1.49 -6.28 -8.04
CA ILE A 335 -2.13 -5.10 -8.67
C ILE A 335 -3.37 -4.71 -7.89
N ALA A 336 -4.30 -5.64 -7.65
CA ALA A 336 -5.55 -5.35 -6.96
C ALA A 336 -5.32 -4.75 -5.55
N VAL A 337 -4.44 -5.38 -4.75
CA VAL A 337 -4.11 -4.92 -3.40
C VAL A 337 -3.38 -3.58 -3.43
N SER A 338 -2.40 -3.41 -4.32
CA SER A 338 -1.60 -2.19 -4.40
C SER A 338 -2.46 -1.00 -4.86
N THR A 339 -3.34 -1.19 -5.85
CA THR A 339 -4.30 -0.18 -6.31
C THR A 339 -5.23 0.25 -5.19
N GLY A 340 -5.84 -0.72 -4.49
CA GLY A 340 -6.74 -0.43 -3.38
C GLY A 340 -6.05 0.34 -2.25
N GLN A 341 -4.84 -0.08 -1.85
CA GLN A 341 -4.08 0.63 -0.80
C GLN A 341 -3.60 2.00 -1.23
N TYR A 342 -3.14 2.15 -2.48
CA TYR A 342 -2.77 3.44 -3.07
C TYR A 342 -3.93 4.43 -2.99
N GLN A 343 -5.09 4.07 -3.55
CA GLN A 343 -6.26 4.94 -3.57
C GLN A 343 -6.74 5.27 -2.15
N HIS A 344 -6.82 4.28 -1.27
CA HIS A 344 -7.29 4.51 0.11
C HIS A 344 -6.39 5.48 0.88
N LEU A 345 -5.07 5.36 0.76
CA LEU A 345 -4.15 6.29 1.44
C LEU A 345 -4.20 7.69 0.83
N THR A 346 -4.33 7.80 -0.50
CA THR A 346 -4.53 9.09 -1.20
C THR A 346 -5.80 9.79 -0.72
N PHE A 347 -6.96 9.11 -0.75
CA PHE A 347 -8.22 9.70 -0.29
C PHE A 347 -8.21 10.04 1.20
N ARG A 348 -7.53 9.24 2.02
CA ARG A 348 -7.36 9.53 3.44
C ARG A 348 -6.52 10.79 3.66
N PHE A 349 -5.44 10.98 2.90
CA PHE A 349 -4.64 12.20 2.90
C PHE A 349 -5.48 13.41 2.46
N ILE A 350 -6.19 13.30 1.35
CA ILE A 350 -7.09 14.33 0.82
C ILE A 350 -8.15 14.72 1.86
N THR A 351 -8.72 13.74 2.56
CA THR A 351 -9.70 14.00 3.62
C THR A 351 -9.09 14.76 4.80
N MET A 352 -7.86 14.43 5.20
CA MET A 352 -7.13 15.19 6.23
C MET A 352 -6.85 16.64 5.81
N MET A 353 -6.49 16.84 4.53
CA MET A 353 -6.34 18.18 3.95
C MET A 353 -7.64 18.96 4.00
N ARG A 354 -8.75 18.36 3.52
CA ARG A 354 -10.09 18.97 3.53
C ARG A 354 -10.50 19.41 4.94
N GLY A 355 -10.50 18.47 5.89
CA GLY A 355 -10.91 18.75 7.28
C GLY A 355 -10.02 19.79 7.95
N GLY A 356 -8.72 19.75 7.69
CA GLY A 356 -7.76 20.72 8.25
C GLY A 356 -7.95 22.13 7.70
N LEU A 357 -8.03 22.28 6.37
CA LEU A 357 -8.18 23.59 5.72
C LEU A 357 -9.54 24.23 6.03
N ILE A 358 -10.64 23.47 5.95
CA ILE A 358 -11.98 23.97 6.28
C ILE A 358 -12.02 24.45 7.74
N SER A 359 -11.46 23.67 8.67
CA SER A 359 -11.49 24.04 10.09
C SER A 359 -10.65 25.29 10.41
N MET A 360 -9.51 25.46 9.76
CA MET A 360 -8.71 26.69 9.89
C MET A 360 -9.46 27.89 9.31
N LEU A 361 -10.08 27.71 8.14
CA LEU A 361 -10.81 28.77 7.48
C LEU A 361 -12.05 29.18 8.27
N TYR A 362 -12.76 28.22 8.85
CA TYR A 362 -13.91 28.47 9.72
C TYR A 362 -13.52 29.29 10.95
N SER A 363 -12.46 28.87 11.67
CA SER A 363 -11.93 29.65 12.80
C SER A 363 -11.50 31.05 12.37
N LYS A 364 -10.91 31.20 11.18
CA LYS A 364 -10.52 32.52 10.71
C LYS A 364 -11.74 33.37 10.35
N ALA A 365 -12.76 32.80 9.73
CA ALA A 365 -14.00 33.50 9.39
C ALA A 365 -14.75 34.01 10.63
N THR A 366 -14.69 33.28 11.76
CA THR A 366 -15.28 33.74 13.03
C THR A 366 -14.46 34.84 13.73
N ASP A 367 -13.18 34.99 13.40
CA ASP A 367 -12.27 35.96 14.02
C ASP A 367 -12.14 37.27 13.23
N VAL A 368 -12.60 37.31 11.98
CA VAL A 368 -12.52 38.52 11.13
C VAL A 368 -13.64 39.49 11.51
N ALA A 369 -13.31 40.78 11.58
CA ALA A 369 -14.28 41.82 11.87
C ALA A 369 -15.37 41.87 10.79
N LEU A 370 -16.63 42.09 11.19
CA LEU A 370 -17.77 42.09 10.26
C LEU A 370 -17.62 43.08 9.09
N ALA A 371 -16.87 44.17 9.28
CA ALA A 371 -16.59 45.17 8.26
C ALA A 371 -15.67 44.66 7.14
N ASP A 372 -14.81 43.70 7.45
CA ASP A 372 -13.83 43.11 6.51
C ASP A 372 -14.26 41.72 6.02
N ALA A 373 -15.34 41.16 6.57
CA ALA A 373 -15.84 39.83 6.26
C ALA A 373 -16.91 39.89 5.17
N ASP A 374 -16.58 39.42 3.97
CA ASP A 374 -17.60 39.07 2.99
C ASP A 374 -18.00 37.60 3.17
N ALA A 375 -19.26 37.40 3.57
CA ALA A 375 -19.82 36.07 3.81
C ALA A 375 -19.82 35.22 2.53
N ALA A 376 -20.05 35.84 1.36
CA ALA A 376 -20.08 35.12 0.10
C ALA A 376 -18.69 34.59 -0.28
N SER A 377 -17.65 35.42 -0.25
CA SER A 377 -16.28 34.98 -0.52
C SER A 377 -15.78 33.93 0.48
N SER A 378 -16.12 34.06 1.77
CA SER A 378 -15.76 33.08 2.80
C SER A 378 -16.38 31.70 2.53
N ILE A 379 -17.65 31.66 2.12
CA ILE A 379 -18.35 30.42 1.75
C ILE A 379 -17.77 29.83 0.47
N THR A 380 -17.48 30.66 -0.54
CA THR A 380 -16.84 30.23 -1.79
C THR A 380 -15.46 29.61 -1.52
N LEU A 381 -14.69 30.21 -0.61
CA LEU A 381 -13.38 29.71 -0.22
C LEU A 381 -13.48 28.36 0.54
N MET A 382 -14.49 28.19 1.40
CA MET A 382 -14.75 26.92 2.12
C MET A 382 -15.23 25.78 1.22
N SER A 383 -15.85 26.11 0.09
CA SER A 383 -16.46 25.14 -0.83
C SER A 383 -15.65 24.97 -2.11
N ALA A 384 -15.82 25.86 -3.09
CA ALA A 384 -15.28 25.74 -4.43
C ALA A 384 -13.74 25.71 -4.47
N ASP A 385 -13.07 26.62 -3.75
CA ASP A 385 -11.60 26.70 -3.80
C ASP A 385 -10.92 25.54 -3.10
N ILE A 386 -11.42 25.14 -1.92
CA ILE A 386 -10.90 23.96 -1.21
C ILE A 386 -11.13 22.70 -2.06
N GLU A 387 -12.29 22.56 -2.72
CA GLU A 387 -12.54 21.42 -3.59
C GLU A 387 -11.55 21.39 -4.77
N ARG A 388 -11.25 22.53 -5.38
CA ARG A 388 -10.24 22.63 -6.43
C ARG A 388 -8.84 22.24 -5.93
N ILE A 389 -8.45 22.66 -4.73
CA ILE A 389 -7.16 22.28 -4.11
C ILE A 389 -7.11 20.77 -3.90
N ILE A 390 -8.18 20.18 -3.37
CA ILE A 390 -8.29 18.75 -3.07
C ILE A 390 -8.20 17.90 -4.33
N THR A 391 -8.96 18.23 -5.37
CA THR A 391 -8.89 17.53 -6.67
C THR A 391 -7.49 17.67 -7.28
N GLY A 392 -6.83 18.82 -7.08
CA GLY A 392 -5.43 19.01 -7.48
C GLY A 392 -4.44 18.14 -6.69
N MET A 393 -4.72 17.79 -5.44
CA MET A 393 -3.85 16.90 -4.65
C MET A 393 -3.94 15.44 -5.13
N GLU A 394 -5.09 15.02 -5.65
CA GLU A 394 -5.25 13.69 -6.25
C GLU A 394 -4.34 13.53 -7.47
N THR A 395 -4.35 14.52 -8.38
CA THR A 395 -3.48 14.52 -9.57
C THR A 395 -2.00 14.63 -9.20
N GLY A 396 -1.65 15.29 -8.09
CA GLY A 396 -0.28 15.43 -7.63
C GLY A 396 0.45 14.09 -7.42
N HIS A 397 -0.24 13.06 -6.91
CA HIS A 397 0.36 11.73 -6.77
C HIS A 397 0.51 10.99 -8.12
N GLU A 398 -0.30 11.32 -9.12
CA GLU A 398 -0.16 10.77 -10.46
C GLU A 398 1.04 11.35 -11.21
N VAL A 399 1.38 12.62 -11.00
CA VAL A 399 2.48 13.29 -11.74
C VAL A 399 3.82 12.57 -11.56
N TRP A 400 4.28 12.37 -10.32
CA TRP A 400 5.58 11.73 -10.08
C TRP A 400 5.58 10.26 -10.50
N SER A 401 4.45 9.57 -10.30
CA SER A 401 4.32 8.16 -10.65
C SER A 401 4.36 7.95 -12.16
N ASN A 402 3.59 8.73 -12.91
CA ASN A 402 3.54 8.64 -14.37
C ASN A 402 4.88 9.04 -14.99
N THR A 403 5.58 10.01 -14.40
CA THR A 403 6.95 10.36 -14.83
C THR A 403 7.89 9.17 -14.70
N LEU A 404 7.83 8.47 -13.57
CA LEU A 404 8.64 7.27 -13.34
C LEU A 404 8.23 6.11 -14.27
N GLU A 405 6.93 5.93 -14.49
CA GLU A 405 6.39 4.89 -15.40
C GLU A 405 6.82 5.14 -16.85
N ILE A 406 6.75 6.38 -17.34
CA ILE A 406 7.25 6.75 -18.68
C ILE A 406 8.76 6.49 -18.78
N ALA A 407 9.55 6.88 -17.78
CA ALA A 407 10.99 6.64 -17.78
C ALA A 407 11.34 5.14 -17.85
N LEU A 408 10.67 4.32 -17.04
CA LEU A 408 10.87 2.86 -17.06
C LEU A 408 10.38 2.23 -18.36
N ALA A 409 9.23 2.67 -18.89
CA ALA A 409 8.69 2.15 -20.15
C ALA A 409 9.63 2.45 -21.33
N MET A 410 10.17 3.67 -21.41
CA MET A 410 11.15 4.04 -22.43
C MET A 410 12.40 3.17 -22.35
N TYR A 411 12.96 3.00 -21.14
CA TYR A 411 14.13 2.14 -20.92
C TYR A 411 13.88 0.68 -21.32
N LEU A 412 12.74 0.11 -20.96
CA LEU A 412 12.40 -1.27 -21.30
C LEU A 412 12.14 -1.45 -22.81
N LEU A 413 11.50 -0.47 -23.46
CA LEU A 413 11.27 -0.49 -24.90
C LEU A 413 12.57 -0.38 -25.69
N GLU A 414 13.49 0.50 -25.28
CA GLU A 414 14.83 0.60 -25.86
C GLU A 414 15.56 -0.75 -25.78
N ARG A 415 15.47 -1.44 -24.64
CA ARG A 415 16.12 -2.74 -24.45
C ARG A 415 15.54 -3.84 -25.35
N GLN A 416 14.24 -3.81 -25.66
CA GLN A 416 13.56 -4.85 -26.44
C GLN A 416 13.60 -4.59 -27.95
N LEU A 417 13.49 -3.33 -28.37
CA LEU A 417 13.33 -2.92 -29.79
C LEU A 417 14.51 -2.12 -30.34
N GLY A 418 15.50 -1.77 -29.50
CA GLY A 418 16.61 -0.90 -29.89
C GLY A 418 16.11 0.47 -30.37
N VAL A 419 16.75 1.01 -31.40
CA VAL A 419 16.48 2.35 -31.96
C VAL A 419 15.04 2.52 -32.46
N ALA A 420 14.34 1.42 -32.77
CA ALA A 420 12.94 1.48 -33.20
C ALA A 420 11.98 2.05 -32.12
N CYS A 421 12.42 2.14 -30.85
CA CYS A 421 11.65 2.80 -29.79
C CYS A 421 11.44 4.31 -30.00
N ALA A 422 12.22 4.96 -30.89
CA ALA A 422 12.09 6.39 -31.17
C ALA A 422 10.74 6.76 -31.82
N ILE A 423 10.14 5.84 -32.58
CA ILE A 423 8.87 6.08 -33.29
C ILE A 423 7.70 6.32 -32.31
N PRO A 424 7.37 5.39 -31.38
CA PRO A 424 6.28 5.62 -30.42
C PRO A 424 6.54 6.81 -29.49
N ILE A 425 7.81 7.09 -29.15
CA ILE A 425 8.18 8.29 -28.37
C ILE A 425 7.84 9.56 -29.16
N GLY A 426 8.20 9.62 -30.45
CA GLY A 426 7.87 10.75 -31.31
C GLY A 426 6.35 10.95 -31.48
N VAL A 427 5.59 9.86 -31.64
CA VAL A 427 4.12 9.93 -31.71
C VAL A 427 3.53 10.44 -30.39
N ALA A 428 4.03 9.96 -29.25
CA ALA A 428 3.56 10.40 -27.94
C ALA A 428 3.87 11.88 -27.66
N THR A 429 5.04 12.38 -28.03
CA THR A 429 5.41 13.79 -27.85
C THR A 429 4.59 14.71 -28.75
N VAL A 430 4.38 14.34 -30.02
CA VAL A 430 3.51 15.08 -30.93
C VAL A 430 2.07 15.09 -30.42
N SER A 431 1.56 13.95 -29.95
CA SER A 431 0.23 13.87 -29.33
C SER A 431 0.13 14.77 -28.10
N LEU A 432 1.14 14.80 -27.23
CA LEU A 432 1.15 15.63 -26.04
C LEU A 432 1.11 17.12 -26.39
N LEU A 433 1.96 17.56 -27.32
CA LEU A 433 1.99 18.96 -27.79
C LEU A 433 0.65 19.35 -28.45
N GLY A 434 0.08 18.45 -29.25
CA GLY A 434 -1.25 18.62 -29.84
C GLY A 434 -2.35 18.76 -28.79
N SER A 435 -2.36 17.89 -27.77
CA SER A 435 -3.31 17.97 -26.66
C SER A 435 -3.17 19.26 -25.84
N LEU A 436 -1.95 19.74 -25.57
CA LEU A 436 -1.73 21.00 -24.86
C LEU A 436 -2.28 22.20 -25.64
N GLY A 437 -2.04 22.25 -26.95
CA GLY A 437 -2.63 23.25 -27.82
C GLY A 437 -4.16 23.18 -27.85
N ALA A 438 -4.72 21.98 -28.03
CA ALA A 438 -6.16 21.76 -28.04
C ALA A 438 -6.84 22.15 -26.72
N THR A 439 -6.21 21.89 -25.57
CA THR A 439 -6.78 22.19 -24.25
C THR A 439 -7.06 23.70 -24.08
N SER A 440 -6.15 24.55 -24.57
CA SER A 440 -6.35 26.01 -24.53
C SER A 440 -7.58 26.46 -25.33
N LEU A 441 -7.79 25.86 -26.51
CA LEU A 441 -8.95 26.13 -27.37
C LEU A 441 -10.25 25.61 -26.74
N VAL A 442 -10.21 24.40 -26.16
CA VAL A 442 -11.36 23.80 -25.47
C VAL A 442 -11.76 24.66 -24.27
N MET A 443 -10.80 25.13 -23.45
CA MET A 443 -11.11 25.98 -22.30
C MET A 443 -11.82 27.29 -22.70
N GLN A 444 -11.37 27.95 -23.77
CA GLN A 444 -12.03 29.18 -24.26
C GLN A 444 -13.47 28.91 -24.70
N ARG A 445 -13.70 27.84 -25.46
CA ARG A 445 -15.05 27.47 -25.91
C ARG A 445 -15.94 27.00 -24.76
N GLN A 446 -15.38 26.28 -23.80
CA GLN A 446 -16.09 25.83 -22.61
C GLN A 446 -16.54 27.01 -21.74
N ALA A 447 -15.75 28.08 -21.65
CA ALA A 447 -16.14 29.32 -20.96
C ALA A 447 -17.36 29.99 -21.61
N LEU A 448 -17.33 30.17 -22.94
CA LEU A 448 -18.48 30.72 -23.69
C LEU A 448 -19.73 29.85 -23.55
N TRP A 449 -19.56 28.53 -23.56
CA TRP A 449 -20.64 27.57 -23.35
C TRP A 449 -21.22 27.68 -21.93
N LEU A 450 -20.38 27.84 -20.90
CA LEU A 450 -20.82 28.03 -19.53
C LEU A 450 -21.61 29.35 -19.36
N GLU A 451 -21.14 30.44 -19.97
CA GLU A 451 -21.82 31.74 -19.96
C GLU A 451 -23.22 31.65 -20.59
N ALA A 452 -23.35 30.94 -21.71
CA ALA A 452 -24.65 30.68 -22.33
C ALA A 452 -25.56 29.82 -21.44
N ILE A 453 -25.01 28.80 -20.77
CA ILE A 453 -25.74 27.98 -19.79
C ILE A 453 -26.27 28.85 -18.65
N GLU A 454 -25.44 29.75 -18.12
CA GLU A 454 -25.78 30.61 -16.99
C GLU A 454 -26.88 31.59 -17.36
N ARG A 455 -26.80 32.23 -18.53
CA ARG A 455 -27.88 33.07 -19.08
C ARG A 455 -29.20 32.31 -19.18
N ARG A 456 -29.17 31.08 -19.70
CA ARG A 456 -30.38 30.25 -19.84
C ARG A 456 -30.97 29.87 -18.48
N ILE A 457 -30.14 29.48 -17.51
CA ILE A 457 -30.57 29.14 -16.15
C ILE A 457 -31.19 30.37 -15.49
N ALA A 458 -30.56 31.55 -15.60
CA ALA A 458 -31.09 32.79 -15.03
C ALA A 458 -32.45 33.16 -15.63
N ALA A 459 -32.58 33.12 -16.95
CA ALA A 459 -33.84 33.43 -17.64
C ALA A 459 -34.95 32.42 -17.31
N THR A 460 -34.63 31.12 -17.22
CA THR A 460 -35.57 30.08 -16.82
C THR A 460 -36.01 30.25 -15.36
N ASN A 461 -35.09 30.58 -14.45
CA ASN A 461 -35.40 30.85 -13.05
C ASN A 461 -36.32 32.09 -12.92
N ALA A 462 -36.05 33.15 -13.68
CA ALA A 462 -36.91 34.34 -13.72
C ALA A 462 -38.33 34.01 -14.25
N MET A 463 -38.45 33.20 -15.29
CA MET A 463 -39.74 32.71 -15.81
C MET A 463 -40.50 31.90 -14.76
N LEU A 464 -39.83 30.95 -14.09
CA LEU A 464 -40.45 30.10 -13.07
C LEU A 464 -40.92 30.90 -11.86
N ASN A 465 -40.13 31.87 -11.39
CA ASN A 465 -40.50 32.75 -10.28
C ASN A 465 -41.70 33.65 -10.62
N SER A 466 -41.92 33.94 -11.90
CA SER A 466 -43.04 34.75 -12.41
C SER A 466 -44.12 33.94 -13.13
N MET A 467 -44.16 32.61 -12.94
CA MET A 467 -44.97 31.69 -13.74
C MET A 467 -46.48 32.01 -13.77
N LYS A 468 -47.02 32.55 -12.67
CA LYS A 468 -48.43 32.98 -12.63
C LYS A 468 -48.70 34.14 -13.59
N GLY A 469 -47.81 35.13 -13.62
CA GLY A 469 -47.88 36.26 -14.56
C GLY A 469 -47.70 35.81 -16.00
N VAL A 470 -46.72 34.94 -16.25
CA VAL A 470 -46.48 34.35 -17.58
C VAL A 470 -47.73 33.63 -18.11
N LYS A 471 -48.41 32.83 -17.26
CA LYS A 471 -49.66 32.14 -17.63
C LYS A 471 -50.83 33.10 -17.84
N MET A 472 -50.99 34.12 -17.00
CA MET A 472 -52.05 35.12 -17.14
C MET A 472 -51.91 35.95 -18.42
N CYS A 473 -50.69 36.19 -18.89
CA CYS A 473 -50.41 36.89 -20.14
C CYS A 473 -50.41 35.98 -21.38
N GLY A 474 -50.60 34.66 -21.24
CA GLY A 474 -50.56 33.72 -22.37
C GLY A 474 -49.18 33.57 -23.03
N LEU A 475 -48.10 34.00 -22.37
CA LEU A 475 -46.73 34.05 -22.94
C LEU A 475 -45.95 32.72 -22.81
N THR A 476 -46.60 31.66 -22.34
CA THR A 476 -45.95 30.39 -22.01
C THR A 476 -45.25 29.76 -23.21
N ASP A 477 -45.91 29.74 -24.38
CA ASP A 477 -45.35 29.12 -25.58
C ASP A 477 -44.22 29.96 -26.21
N VAL A 478 -44.29 31.29 -26.07
CA VAL A 478 -43.26 32.22 -26.58
C VAL A 478 -41.97 32.06 -25.77
N LEU A 479 -42.07 32.15 -24.44
CA LEU A 479 -40.90 31.99 -23.56
C LEU A 479 -40.32 30.58 -23.62
N ARG A 480 -41.13 29.56 -23.94
CA ARG A 480 -40.66 28.19 -24.14
C ARG A 480 -39.83 28.01 -25.42
N GLN A 481 -40.06 28.83 -26.44
CA GLN A 481 -39.30 28.76 -27.70
C GLN A 481 -37.98 29.55 -27.62
N ASP A 482 -37.94 30.61 -26.82
CA ASP A 482 -36.77 31.49 -26.67
C ASP A 482 -35.75 30.99 -25.61
N LEU A 483 -36.15 30.06 -24.73
CA LEU A 483 -35.31 29.42 -23.69
C LEU A 483 -34.76 28.06 -24.14
#